data_AF-A0A497T3Z6-F1
#
_entry.id   AF-A0A497T3Z6-F1
#
_cell.length_a   1.000
_cell.length_b   1.000
_cell.length_c   1.000
_cell.angle_alpha   90.00
_cell.angle_beta   90.00
_cell.angle_gamma   90.00
#
_symmetry.space_group_name_H-M   'P 1'
#
loop_
_entity.id
_entity.type
_entity.pdbx_description
1 polymer ?
#
loop_
_entity_poly.entity_id
_entity_poly.type
_entity_poly.pdbx_seq_one_letter_code
_entity_poly.pdbx_strand_id
1 'polypeptide(L)'
;MKKTDWQYLKVVVILVCMTILVTGVWAIDISVSAMVASSKTGEQIILTSGWWNRSPILQYHIGLYMVYLSSLIISLIATYEVLRKRK
;
A
#
# COMPACT_ATOMS: atom_id res chain seq x y z
N MET A 1 12.57 6.12 -27.24
CA MET A 1 12.58 5.06 -26.21
C MET A 1 12.20 3.74 -26.88
N LYS A 2 12.98 2.67 -26.73
CA LYS A 2 12.72 1.39 -27.40
C LYS A 2 11.52 0.68 -26.74
N LYS A 3 10.84 -0.20 -27.49
CA LYS A 3 9.70 -0.98 -26.97
C LYS A 3 10.05 -1.77 -25.71
N THR A 4 11.29 -2.25 -25.61
CA THR A 4 11.83 -2.98 -24.47
C THR A 4 11.96 -2.08 -23.22
N ASP A 5 12.45 -0.85 -23.38
CA ASP A 5 12.59 0.13 -22.29
C ASP A 5 11.22 0.43 -21.63
N TRP A 6 10.16 0.49 -22.44
CA TRP A 6 8.79 0.68 -21.95
C TRP A 6 8.24 -0.51 -21.16
N GLN A 7 8.67 -1.74 -21.49
CA GLN A 7 8.30 -2.94 -20.73
C GLN A 7 9.01 -2.96 -19.38
N TYR A 8 10.31 -2.63 -19.35
CA TYR A 8 11.04 -2.52 -18.08
C TYR A 8 10.44 -1.48 -17.16
N LEU A 9 10.09 -0.30 -17.68
CA LEU A 9 9.45 0.75 -16.90
C LEU A 9 8.14 0.26 -16.24
N LYS A 10 7.29 -0.46 -16.99
CA LYS A 10 6.05 -1.03 -16.44
C LYS A 10 6.29 -2.02 -15.33
N VAL A 11 7.25 -2.93 -15.51
CA VAL A 11 7.60 -3.92 -14.48
C VAL A 11 8.08 -3.21 -13.21
N VAL A 12 8.94 -2.19 -13.34
CA VAL A 12 9.40 -1.38 -12.21
C VAL A 12 8.22 -0.69 -11.51
N VAL A 13 7.30 -0.07 -12.25
CA VAL A 13 6.12 0.58 -11.67
C VAL A 13 5.25 -0.44 -10.93
N ILE A 14 5.02 -1.63 -11.49
CA ILE A 14 4.25 -2.70 -10.84
C ILE A 14 4.95 -3.15 -9.54
N LEU A 15 6.27 -3.35 -9.57
CA LEU A 15 7.04 -3.74 -8.38
C LEU A 15 6.94 -2.69 -7.27
N VAL A 16 7.08 -1.40 -7.62
CA VAL A 16 6.91 -0.30 -6.66
C VAL A 16 5.48 -0.30 -6.08
N CYS A 17 4.46 -0.45 -6.93
CA CYS A 17 3.07 -0.51 -6.46
C CYS A 17 2.83 -1.71 -5.54
N MET A 18 3.39 -2.88 -5.85
CA MET A 18 3.29 -4.08 -5.00
C MET A 18 3.97 -3.86 -3.65
N THR A 19 5.15 -3.24 -3.60
CA THR A 19 5.81 -2.90 -2.34
C THR A 19 4.96 -1.94 -1.51
N ILE A 20 4.38 -0.90 -2.13
CA ILE A 20 3.47 0.03 -1.45
C ILE A 20 2.22 -0.70 -0.94
N LEU A 21 1.66 -1.62 -1.74
CA LEU A 21 0.48 -2.39 -1.36
C LEU A 21 0.75 -3.25 -0.12
N VAL A 22 1.84 -4.02 -0.13
CA VAL A 22 2.25 -4.87 1.01
C VAL A 22 2.54 -4.00 2.25
N THR A 23 3.22 -2.87 2.06
CA THR A 23 3.50 -1.92 3.17
C THR A 23 2.22 -1.33 3.73
N GLY A 24 1.23 -1.02 2.88
CA GLY A 24 -0.08 -0.53 3.28
C GLY A 24 -0.88 -1.56 4.08
N VAL A 25 -0.89 -2.82 3.63
CA VAL A 25 -1.50 -3.93 4.37
C VAL A 25 -0.83 -4.14 5.73
N TRP A 26 0.50 -4.10 5.77
CA TRP A 26 1.25 -4.17 7.02
C TRP A 26 0.89 -3.01 7.97
N ALA A 27 0.79 -1.78 7.45
CA ALA A 27 0.38 -0.63 8.23
C ALA A 27 -1.04 -0.77 8.80
N ILE A 28 -1.97 -1.37 8.06
CA ILE A 28 -3.31 -1.70 8.54
C ILE A 28 -3.24 -2.73 9.67
N ASP A 29 -2.51 -3.82 9.48
CA ASP A 29 -2.40 -4.95 10.41
C ASP A 29 -1.89 -4.52 11.80
N ILE A 30 -0.77 -3.81 11.86
CA ILE A 30 -0.21 -3.31 13.11
C ILE A 30 -1.14 -2.29 13.79
N SER A 31 -1.87 -1.52 12.99
CA SER A 31 -2.77 -0.47 13.50
C SER A 31 -4.03 -1.05 14.11
N VAL A 32 -4.65 -2.02 13.44
CA VAL A 32 -5.79 -2.74 13.99
C VAL A 32 -5.37 -3.49 15.26
N SER A 33 -4.20 -4.15 15.24
CA SER A 33 -3.65 -4.82 16.42
C SER A 33 -3.48 -3.87 17.61
N ALA A 34 -2.93 -2.67 17.40
CA ALA A 34 -2.78 -1.66 18.45
C ALA A 34 -4.12 -1.10 18.94
N MET A 35 -5.10 -0.86 18.06
CA MET A 35 -6.45 -0.41 18.46
C MET A 35 -7.16 -1.48 19.30
N VAL A 36 -7.09 -2.75 18.89
CA VAL A 36 -7.68 -3.88 19.63
C VAL A 36 -7.01 -4.05 20.99
N ALA A 37 -5.68 -3.99 21.04
CA ALA A 37 -4.95 -4.08 22.31
C ALA A 37 -5.31 -2.92 23.24
N SER A 38 -5.36 -1.68 22.73
CA SER A 38 -5.77 -0.49 23.51
C SER A 38 -7.19 -0.64 24.07
N SER A 39 -8.12 -1.20 23.28
CA SER A 39 -9.49 -1.46 23.72
C SER A 39 -9.58 -2.54 24.81
N LYS A 40 -8.61 -3.47 24.88
CA LYS A 40 -8.60 -4.55 25.88
C LYS A 40 -7.91 -4.14 27.18
N THR A 41 -6.85 -3.35 27.10
CA THR A 41 -6.07 -2.92 28.28
C THR A 41 -6.56 -1.61 28.87
N GLY A 42 -7.27 -0.79 28.09
CA GLY A 42 -7.64 0.58 28.46
C GLY A 42 -6.49 1.59 28.31
N GLU A 43 -5.30 1.13 27.92
CA GLU A 43 -4.13 1.99 27.70
C GLU A 43 -4.09 2.51 26.25
N GLN A 44 -3.60 3.73 26.07
CA GLN A 44 -3.37 4.25 24.72
C GLN A 44 -2.04 3.72 24.17
N ILE A 45 -2.13 2.82 23.19
CA ILE A 45 -0.94 2.30 22.50
C ILE A 45 -0.61 3.21 21.31
N ILE A 46 0.63 3.68 21.26
CA ILE A 46 1.17 4.49 20.17
C ILE A 46 2.02 3.59 19.27
N LEU A 47 1.88 3.75 17.95
CA LEU A 47 2.74 3.07 16.99
C LEU A 47 3.98 3.90 16.72
N THR A 48 5.13 3.24 16.70
CA THR A 48 6.40 3.87 16.36
C THR A 48 7.15 3.08 15.29
N SER A 49 7.75 3.80 14.34
CA SER A 49 8.69 3.24 13.37
C SER A 49 10.16 3.59 13.69
N GLY A 50 10.42 4.03 14.93
CA GLY A 50 11.71 4.59 15.36
C GLY A 50 11.93 6.05 14.96
N TRP A 51 11.31 6.49 13.86
CA TRP A 51 11.42 7.86 13.32
C TRP A 51 10.17 8.71 13.57
N TRP A 52 8.99 8.07 13.62
CA TRP A 52 7.73 8.75 13.87
C TRP A 52 6.90 7.98 14.89
N ASN A 53 6.25 8.73 15.76
CA ASN A 53 5.21 8.24 16.65
C ASN A 53 3.86 8.70 16.09
N ARG A 54 2.91 7.77 15.95
CA ARG A 54 1.59 8.07 15.38
C ARG A 54 0.50 7.32 16.13
N SER A 55 -0.70 7.93 16.12
CA SER A 55 -1.89 7.23 16.58
C SER A 55 -2.18 6.04 15.67
N PRO A 56 -2.66 4.90 16.21
CA PRO A 56 -3.03 3.75 15.40
C PRO A 56 -4.06 4.07 14.32
N ILE A 57 -5.03 4.93 14.62
CA ILE A 57 -6.07 5.36 13.67
C ILE A 57 -5.45 6.09 12.47
N LEU A 58 -4.49 6.99 12.70
CA LEU A 58 -3.84 7.70 11.61
C LEU A 58 -3.01 6.76 10.74
N GLN A 59 -2.24 5.86 11.36
CA GLN A 59 -1.43 4.86 10.64
C GLN A 59 -2.31 3.89 9.84
N TYR A 60 -3.48 3.51 10.36
CA TYR A 60 -4.49 2.71 9.64
C TYR A 60 -4.96 3.40 8.36
N HIS A 61 -5.32 4.69 8.42
CA HIS A 61 -5.76 5.43 7.24
C HIS A 61 -4.64 5.62 6.21
N ILE A 62 -3.41 5.86 6.67
CA ILE A 62 -2.23 5.88 5.77
C ILE A 62 -2.10 4.56 5.03
N GLY A 63 -2.22 3.43 5.75
CA GLY A 63 -2.20 2.10 5.15
C GLY A 63 -3.31 1.88 4.11
N LEU A 64 -4.54 2.30 4.41
CA LEU A 64 -5.65 2.26 3.46
C LEU A 64 -5.37 3.06 2.19
N TYR A 65 -4.86 4.29 2.32
CA TYR A 65 -4.53 5.12 1.15
C TYR A 65 -3.42 4.51 0.29
N MET A 66 -2.41 3.89 0.92
CA MET A 66 -1.37 3.14 0.20
C MET A 66 -1.97 1.99 -0.61
N VAL A 67 -2.87 1.20 -0.02
CA VAL A 67 -3.56 0.09 -0.69
C VAL A 67 -4.44 0.59 -1.84
N TYR A 68 -5.26 1.63 -1.62
CA TYR A 68 -6.13 2.17 -2.66
C TYR A 68 -5.35 2.72 -3.85
N LEU A 69 -4.29 3.48 -3.61
CA LEU A 69 -3.51 4.07 -4.68
C LEU A 69 -2.76 3.01 -5.49
N SER A 70 -2.09 2.07 -4.82
CA SER A 70 -1.34 1.01 -5.48
C SER A 70 -2.25 0.06 -6.28
N SER A 71 -3.38 -0.35 -5.70
CA SER A 71 -4.35 -1.21 -6.40
C SER A 71 -4.97 -0.50 -7.60
N LEU A 72 -5.28 0.80 -7.51
CA LEU A 72 -5.80 1.58 -8.64
C LEU A 72 -4.80 1.61 -9.80
N ILE A 73 -3.52 1.91 -9.53
CA ILE A 73 -2.48 1.96 -10.56
C ILE A 73 -2.30 0.59 -11.23
N ILE A 74 -2.20 -0.48 -10.43
CA ILE A 74 -2.08 -1.85 -10.96
C ILE A 74 -3.29 -2.22 -11.82
N SER A 75 -4.51 -1.89 -11.38
CA SER A 75 -5.74 -2.12 -12.13
C SER A 75 -5.77 -1.37 -13.47
N LEU A 76 -5.33 -0.11 -13.49
CA LEU A 76 -5.22 0.68 -14.71
C LEU A 76 -4.20 0.07 -15.70
N ILE A 77 -3.03 -0.34 -15.22
CA ILE A 77 -2.01 -1.00 -16.06
C ILE A 77 -2.55 -2.32 -16.61
N ALA A 78 -3.18 -3.15 -15.77
CA ALA A 78 -3.76 -4.42 -16.20
C ALA A 78 -4.85 -4.22 -17.25
N THR A 79 -5.76 -3.28 -17.03
CA THR A 79 -6.83 -2.93 -17.98
C THR A 79 -6.26 -2.44 -19.30
N TYR A 80 -5.24 -1.57 -19.26
CA TYR A 80 -4.56 -1.09 -20.46
C TYR A 80 -3.91 -2.24 -21.26
N GLU A 81 -3.23 -3.17 -20.60
CA GLU A 81 -2.60 -4.31 -21.30
C GLU A 81 -3.63 -5.27 -21.90
N VAL A 82 -4.74 -5.52 -21.20
CA VAL A 82 -5.84 -6.34 -21.73
C VAL A 82 -6.44 -5.70 -22.97
N LEU A 83 -6.73 -4.39 -22.94
CA LEU A 83 -7.28 -3.66 -24.08
C LEU A 83 -6.29 -3.57 -25.25
N ARG A 84 -5.00 -3.42 -24.97
CA ARG A 84 -3.95 -3.40 -25.98
C ARG A 84 -3.81 -4.74 -26.71
N LYS A 85 -3.90 -5.87 -26.00
CA LYS A 85 -3.80 -7.20 -26.62
C LYS A 85 -5.00 -7.56 -27.52
N ARG A 86 -6.14 -6.87 -27.35
CA ARG A 86 -7.34 -7.07 -28.18
C ARG A 86 -7.33 -6.29 -29.50
N LYS A 87 -6.45 -5.30 -29.64
CA LYS A 87 -6.24 -4.53 -30.88
C LYS A 87 -5.04 -5.09 -31.64
#